data_AF-A0A423TQS8-F1
#
_entry.id   AF-A0A423TQS8-F1
#
_cell.length_a   1.000
_cell.length_b   1.000
_cell.length_c   1.000
_cell.angle_alpha   90.00
_cell.angle_beta   90.00
_cell.angle_gamma   90.00
#
_symmetry.space_group_name_H-M   'P 1'
#
loop_
_entity.id
_entity.type
_entity.pdbx_description
1 polymer ?
#
loop_
_entity_poly.entity_id
_entity_poly.type
_entity_poly.pdbx_seq_one_letter_code
_entity_poly.pdbx_strand_id
1 'polypeptide(L)'
;MSDIKVKPTTVQVNLSSCCVVPQELTTFAQKHDIQVLTHNDPAEIVDEEVVSTITSRLGLSGVQCQVEWVARHRTIQQCFGLIQDKGYTLALACDG
;
A
#
# COMPACT_ATOMS: atom_id res chain seq x y z
N MET A 1 -6.71 -26.54 -5.50
CA MET A 1 -5.86 -25.49 -4.90
C MET A 1 -4.48 -25.72 -5.47
N SER A 2 -3.95 -24.81 -6.29
CA SER A 2 -2.62 -24.98 -6.89
C SER A 2 -1.55 -24.97 -5.79
N ASP A 3 -0.76 -26.04 -5.71
CA ASP A 3 0.31 -26.14 -4.72
C ASP A 3 1.35 -25.04 -4.94
N ILE A 4 1.45 -24.14 -3.96
CA ILE A 4 2.45 -23.08 -3.95
C ILE A 4 3.81 -23.71 -3.63
N LYS A 5 4.72 -23.73 -4.62
CA LYS A 5 6.03 -24.38 -4.50
C LYS A 5 7.03 -23.62 -3.62
N VAL A 6 6.86 -22.30 -3.49
CA VAL A 6 7.78 -21.41 -2.77
C VAL A 6 7.04 -20.81 -1.59
N LYS A 7 7.54 -21.12 -0.40
CA LYS A 7 7.01 -20.60 0.85
C LYS A 7 7.35 -19.10 0.99
N PRO A 8 6.40 -18.25 1.40
CA PRO A 8 6.68 -16.84 1.66
C PRO A 8 7.58 -16.68 2.89
N THR A 9 8.45 -15.68 2.88
CA THR A 9 9.29 -15.31 4.03
C THR A 9 8.63 -14.26 4.93
N THR A 10 7.64 -13.54 4.40
CA THR A 10 6.98 -12.42 5.09
C THR A 10 5.47 -12.46 4.86
N VAL A 11 4.70 -12.02 5.84
CA VAL A 11 3.28 -11.67 5.70
C VAL A 11 3.06 -10.26 6.24
N GLN A 12 2.32 -9.43 5.52
CA GLN A 12 2.03 -8.05 5.91
C GLN A 12 0.55 -7.92 6.29
N VAL A 13 0.27 -7.43 7.50
CA VAL A 13 -1.08 -7.39 8.10
C VAL A 13 -1.47 -5.95 8.43
N ASN A 14 -2.68 -5.55 8.05
CA ASN A 14 -3.23 -4.25 8.40
C ASN A 14 -3.80 -4.27 9.84
N LEU A 15 -3.39 -3.32 10.67
CA LEU A 15 -3.85 -3.18 12.06
C LEU A 15 -5.08 -2.27 12.23
N SER A 16 -5.65 -1.74 11.14
CA SER A 16 -6.77 -0.79 11.18
C SER A 16 -8.00 -1.30 11.95
N SER A 17 -8.20 -2.61 12.04
CA SER A 17 -9.31 -3.25 12.76
C SER A 17 -8.96 -3.79 14.16
N CYS A 18 -7.67 -3.89 14.53
CA CYS A 18 -7.23 -4.38 15.84
C CYS A 18 -5.74 -4.05 16.06
N CYS A 19 -5.39 -3.48 17.22
CA CYS A 19 -4.00 -3.12 17.58
C CYS A 19 -3.08 -4.32 17.84
N VAL A 20 -3.60 -5.54 17.76
CA VAL A 20 -2.90 -6.77 18.10
C VAL A 20 -3.05 -7.77 16.95
N VAL A 21 -1.93 -8.27 16.46
CA VAL A 21 -1.92 -9.37 15.50
C VAL A 21 -2.50 -10.63 16.19
N PRO A 22 -3.46 -11.34 15.58
CA PRO A 22 -4.04 -12.56 16.18
C PRO A 22 -2.97 -13.58 16.60
N GLN A 23 -3.12 -14.14 17.80
CA GLN A 23 -2.15 -15.09 18.38
C GLN A 23 -1.97 -16.35 17.51
N GLU A 24 -3.05 -16.81 16.88
CA GLU A 24 -3.02 -17.96 15.96
C GLU A 24 -2.10 -17.70 14.75
N LEU A 25 -2.22 -16.51 14.15
CA LEU A 25 -1.38 -16.10 13.02
C LEU A 25 0.08 -15.99 13.44
N THR A 26 0.35 -15.38 14.61
CA THR A 26 1.70 -15.25 15.16
C THR A 26 2.34 -16.64 15.39
N THR A 27 1.59 -17.57 15.97
CA THR A 27 2.08 -18.93 16.27
C THR A 27 2.36 -19.71 14.99
N PHE A 28 1.47 -19.60 13.99
CA PHE A 28 1.68 -20.21 12.68
C PHE A 28 2.92 -19.64 11.98
N ALA A 29 3.03 -18.31 11.94
CA ALA A 29 4.14 -17.63 11.28
C ALA A 29 5.49 -18.01 11.92
N GLN A 30 5.56 -18.06 13.25
CA GLN A 30 6.76 -18.50 13.98
C GLN A 30 7.14 -19.94 13.67
N LYS A 31 6.19 -20.88 13.73
CA LYS A 31 6.42 -22.31 13.40
C LYS A 31 6.96 -22.48 11.98
N HIS A 32 6.51 -21.62 11.09
CA HIS A 32 6.90 -21.63 9.69
C HIS A 32 7.94 -20.56 9.38
N ASP A 33 8.70 -19.96 10.31
CA ASP A 33 9.76 -18.99 9.96
C ASP A 33 9.30 -17.91 8.94
N ILE A 34 8.09 -17.38 9.15
CA ILE A 34 7.49 -16.29 8.38
C ILE A 34 7.52 -15.04 9.26
N GLN A 35 8.12 -13.97 8.77
CA GLN A 35 8.12 -12.69 9.46
C GLN A 35 6.75 -12.02 9.32
N VAL A 36 6.11 -11.68 10.44
CA VAL A 36 4.90 -10.87 10.45
C VAL A 36 5.30 -9.39 10.46
N LEU A 37 4.91 -8.68 9.41
CA LEU A 37 5.04 -7.23 9.29
C LEU A 37 3.66 -6.60 9.48
N THR A 38 3.62 -5.42 10.10
CA THR A 38 2.38 -4.69 10.33
C THR A 38 2.40 -3.36 9.58
N HIS A 39 1.24 -2.95 9.09
CA HIS A 39 1.04 -1.62 8.53
C HIS A 39 -0.30 -1.05 9.00
N ASN A 40 -0.46 0.26 8.84
CA ASN A 40 -1.66 0.99 9.22
C ASN A 40 -2.08 1.92 8.07
N ASP A 41 -2.03 1.39 6.85
CA ASP A 41 -2.50 2.15 5.70
C ASP A 41 -4.04 2.20 5.72
N PRO A 42 -4.64 3.33 5.33
CA PRO A 42 -6.09 3.44 5.24
C PRO A 42 -6.64 2.45 4.22
N ALA A 43 -7.90 2.04 4.41
CA ALA A 43 -8.59 1.16 3.47
C ALA A 43 -8.71 1.79 2.06
N GLU A 44 -8.87 3.11 2.02
CA GLU A 44 -8.89 3.93 0.82
C GLU A 44 -7.73 4.92 0.88
N ILE A 45 -6.74 4.78 -0.01
CA ILE A 45 -5.54 5.64 -0.05
C ILE A 45 -5.81 6.89 -0.88
N VAL A 46 -6.62 6.77 -1.92
CA VAL A 46 -6.97 7.82 -2.88
C VAL A 46 -8.46 7.70 -3.15
N ASP A 47 -9.20 8.76 -2.84
CA ASP A 47 -10.63 8.86 -3.11
C ASP A 47 -10.93 9.55 -4.45
N GLU A 48 -12.20 9.56 -4.85
CA GLU A 48 -12.65 10.19 -6.10
C GLU A 48 -12.42 11.71 -6.12
N GLU A 49 -12.42 12.38 -4.96
CA GLU A 49 -12.18 13.83 -4.87
C GLU A 49 -10.73 14.18 -5.22
N VAL A 50 -9.78 13.38 -4.72
CA VAL A 50 -8.35 13.50 -5.06
C VAL A 50 -8.14 13.24 -6.56
N VAL A 51 -8.77 12.21 -7.12
CA VAL A 51 -8.67 11.93 -8.57
C VAL A 51 -9.22 13.09 -9.39
N SER A 52 -10.41 13.60 -9.05
CA SER A 52 -11.04 14.75 -9.71
C SER A 52 -10.17 16.02 -9.64
N THR A 53 -9.54 16.25 -8.49
CA THR A 53 -8.61 17.37 -8.30
C THR A 53 -7.37 17.23 -9.19
N ILE A 54 -6.80 16.02 -9.28
CA ILE A 54 -5.64 15.73 -10.13
C ILE A 54 -5.99 15.89 -11.61
N THR A 55 -7.08 15.27 -12.08
CA THR A 55 -7.50 15.34 -13.49
C THR A 55 -7.80 16.78 -13.92
N SER A 56 -8.45 17.56 -13.05
CA SER A 56 -8.69 18.99 -13.28
C SER A 56 -7.39 19.78 -13.44
N ARG A 57 -6.37 19.51 -12.62
CA ARG A 57 -5.06 20.17 -12.72
C ARG A 57 -4.27 19.76 -13.97
N LEU A 58 -4.53 18.57 -14.49
CA LEU A 58 -3.92 18.06 -15.73
C LEU A 58 -4.66 18.50 -17.00
N GLY A 59 -5.77 19.24 -16.88
CA GLY A 59 -6.58 19.66 -18.02
C GLY A 59 -7.41 18.53 -18.65
N LEU A 60 -7.63 17.43 -17.90
CA LEU A 60 -8.43 16.28 -18.31
C LEU A 60 -9.88 16.38 -17.81
N SER A 61 -10.38 17.60 -17.62
CA SER A 61 -11.74 17.86 -17.12
C SER A 61 -12.78 17.24 -18.06
N GLY A 62 -13.64 16.38 -17.52
CA GLY A 62 -14.68 15.68 -18.28
C GLY A 62 -14.27 14.31 -18.81
N VAL A 63 -13.01 13.91 -18.65
CA VAL A 63 -12.54 12.56 -18.96
C VAL A 63 -12.69 11.69 -17.72
N GLN A 64 -13.28 10.50 -17.89
CA GLN A 64 -13.38 9.54 -16.80
C GLN A 64 -12.03 8.83 -16.64
N CYS A 65 -11.41 9.01 -15.48
CA CYS A 65 -10.14 8.37 -15.13
C CYS A 65 -10.32 7.42 -13.95
N GLN A 66 -9.78 6.22 -14.07
CA GLN A 66 -9.73 5.18 -13.04
C GLN A 66 -8.31 5.09 -12.49
N VAL A 67 -8.17 4.87 -11.19
CA VAL A 67 -6.86 4.64 -10.56
C VAL A 67 -6.46 3.18 -10.79
N GLU A 68 -5.38 2.94 -11.52
CA GLU A 68 -4.86 1.59 -11.72
C GLU A 68 -4.03 1.11 -10.53
N TRP A 69 -3.14 1.97 -10.05
CA TRP A 69 -2.33 1.70 -8.88
C TRP A 69 -1.90 2.98 -8.18
N VAL A 70 -1.58 2.85 -6.90
CA VAL A 70 -1.02 3.91 -6.06
C VAL A 70 0.21 3.36 -5.36
N ALA A 71 1.31 4.12 -5.42
CA ALA A 71 2.53 3.83 -4.72
C ALA A 71 2.84 4.96 -3.73
N ARG A 72 3.06 4.62 -2.46
CA ARG A 72 3.56 5.54 -1.44
C ARG A 72 5.07 5.40 -1.34
N HIS A 73 5.81 6.48 -1.47
CA HIS A 73 7.27 6.47 -1.39
C HIS A 73 7.79 7.32 -0.23
N ARG A 74 8.96 6.93 0.29
CA ARG A 74 9.76 7.71 1.23
C ARG A 74 11.23 7.50 0.92
N THR A 75 11.97 8.59 0.81
CA THR A 75 13.43 8.57 0.62
C THR A 75 14.08 8.90 1.95
N ILE A 76 14.93 8.01 2.45
CA ILE A 76 15.55 8.12 3.78
C ILE A 76 17.07 8.12 3.64
N GLN A 77 17.72 9.16 4.16
CA GLN A 77 19.16 9.21 4.34
C GLN A 77 19.56 8.29 5.51
N GLN A 78 20.20 7.17 5.20
CA GLN A 78 20.46 6.10 6.16
C GLN A 78 21.30 6.53 7.37
N CYS A 79 22.35 7.35 7.17
CA CYS A 79 23.30 7.68 8.26
C CYS A 79 22.66 8.38 9.46
N PHE A 80 21.58 9.13 9.25
CA PHE A 80 20.90 9.89 10.31
C PHE A 80 19.39 9.61 10.38
N GLY A 81 18.88 8.68 9.57
CA GLY A 81 17.45 8.39 9.48
C GLY A 81 16.60 9.57 8.98
N LEU A 82 17.19 10.53 8.25
CA LEU A 82 16.48 11.73 7.80
C LEU A 82 15.60 11.42 6.59
N ILE A 83 14.30 11.74 6.68
CA ILE A 83 13.38 11.65 5.53
C ILE A 83 13.65 12.85 4.62
N GLN A 84 14.21 12.59 3.44
CA GLN A 84 14.50 13.61 2.42
C GLN A 84 13.27 13.92 1.58
N ASP A 85 12.45 12.91 1.30
CA ASP A 85 11.24 13.05 0.49
C ASP A 85 10.19 12.04 0.93
N LYS A 86 8.91 12.38 0.73
CA LYS A 86 7.78 11.49 0.90
C LYS A 86 6.63 11.94 0.01
N GLY A 87 5.93 10.99 -0.59
CA GLY A 87 4.79 11.32 -1.43
C GLY A 87 4.01 10.11 -1.89
N TYR A 88 3.12 10.38 -2.84
CA TYR A 88 2.32 9.39 -3.54
C TYR A 88 2.56 9.55 -5.04
N THR A 89 2.66 8.42 -5.72
CA THR A 89 2.66 8.32 -7.18
C THR A 89 1.42 7.53 -7.58
N LEU A 90 0.69 8.01 -8.57
CA LEU A 90 -0.53 7.38 -9.06
C LEU A 90 -0.38 7.09 -10.55
N ALA A 91 -0.92 5.95 -10.99
CA ALA A 91 -1.25 5.74 -12.39
C ALA A 91 -2.76 5.85 -12.59
N LEU A 92 -3.14 6.65 -13.59
CA LEU A 92 -4.51 6.87 -13.99
C LEU A 92 -4.70 6.31 -15.41
N ALA A 93 -5.68 5.44 -15.58
CA ALA A 93 -6.20 5.05 -16.88
C ALA A 93 -7.39 5.95 -17.20
N CYS A 94 -7.29 6.76 -18.26
CA CYS A 94 -8.33 7.68 -18.66
C CYS A 94 -8.91 7.23 -20.02
N ASP A 95 -10.22 7.08 -20.10
CA ASP A 95 -10.91 6.72 -21.35
C ASP A 95 -11.03 7.97 -22.23
N GLY A 96 -10.22 8.06 -23.28
CA GLY A 96 -10.22 9.13 -24.28
C GLY A 96 -10.87 8.73 -25.60
#